data_AF-A0A2L1GN50-F1
#
_entry.id   AF-A0A2L1GN50-F1
#
_cell.length_a   1.000
_cell.length_b   1.000
_cell.length_c   1.000
_cell.angle_alpha   90.00
_cell.angle_beta   90.00
_cell.angle_gamma   90.00
#
_symmetry.space_group_name_H-M   'P 1'
#
loop_
_entity.id
_entity.type
_entity.pdbx_description
1 polymer ?
#
loop_
_entity_poly.entity_id
_entity_poly.type
_entity_poly.pdbx_seq_one_letter_code
_entity_poly.pdbx_strand_id
1 'polypeptide(L)'
;MDMMLRIGELVLKCMLIVSLFFIIPYIVGCLPVIRWKWQKPGVASAIVFGTVLLWGIFLLIALPCTLWWGKFKGLLVLVAMAWGLCAAASLMLLKQELLAPLRALVQRMRQPALLPIMVLACMLVMTAVPVFLEHQDADDATYVALVTGVVQTDTLYGHSPYTGASLDQDGARRPWRVGWQRILAPFPLLVACYAKMSGLHPAIMSHTVLPGVLIPLAFMVYSLLARTFFPDPEDHWIFLLIMCTALAFGGFSAWSTGSFLLLRIWQGKALLAAIFLPLLFLLLVQEQAQGLRGEHWCALTAVTMAAVMTTIMTSVFVPLLLAAFCLWQIWRTRRFGQSLILALAGSPAMAQGIAYHILK
;
A
#
# COMPACT_ATOMS: atom_id res chain seq x y z
N MET A 1 28.97 -19.76 -18.94
CA MET A 1 27.58 -19.73 -19.48
C MET A 1 26.56 -19.64 -18.36
N ASP A 2 26.65 -20.48 -17.32
CA ASP A 2 25.71 -20.46 -16.17
C ASP A 2 25.69 -19.16 -15.36
N MET A 3 26.83 -18.49 -15.18
CA MET A 3 26.88 -17.21 -14.48
C MET A 3 26.13 -16.10 -15.23
N MET A 4 26.27 -16.05 -16.57
CA MET A 4 25.55 -15.06 -17.38
C MET A 4 24.04 -15.32 -17.41
N LEU A 5 23.63 -16.59 -17.42
CA LEU A 5 22.22 -16.98 -17.31
C LEU A 5 21.62 -16.57 -15.96
N ARG A 6 22.34 -16.81 -14.86
CA ARG A 6 21.91 -16.38 -13.51
C ARG A 6 21.83 -14.87 -13.36
N ILE A 7 22.79 -14.14 -13.92
CA ILE A 7 22.74 -12.66 -13.95
C ILE A 7 21.55 -12.19 -14.77
N GLY A 8 21.30 -12.79 -15.95
CA GLY A 8 20.14 -12.47 -16.78
C GLY A 8 18.80 -12.71 -16.06
N GLU A 9 18.68 -13.84 -15.36
CA GLU A 9 17.49 -14.15 -14.55
C GLU A 9 17.29 -13.13 -13.42
N LEU A 10 18.36 -12.76 -12.70
CA LEU A 10 18.29 -11.77 -11.63
C LEU A 10 17.85 -10.40 -12.16
N VAL A 11 18.44 -9.95 -13.27
CA VAL A 11 18.09 -8.68 -13.92
C VAL A 11 16.61 -8.67 -14.32
N LEU A 12 16.11 -9.75 -14.88
CA LEU A 12 14.69 -9.88 -15.24
C LEU A 12 13.79 -9.77 -14.02
N LYS A 13 14.12 -10.46 -12.90
CA LYS A 13 13.35 -10.36 -11.66
C LYS A 13 13.35 -8.95 -11.09
N CYS A 14 14.49 -8.26 -11.11
CA CYS A 14 14.58 -6.85 -10.71
C CYS A 14 13.71 -5.95 -11.60
N MET A 15 13.75 -6.14 -12.92
CA MET A 15 12.89 -5.38 -13.86
C MET A 15 11.40 -5.64 -13.60
N LEU A 16 11.01 -6.88 -13.29
CA LEU A 16 9.63 -7.23 -12.94
C LEU A 16 9.20 -6.55 -11.64
N ILE A 17 10.05 -6.56 -10.60
CA ILE A 17 9.76 -5.84 -9.33
C ILE A 17 9.55 -4.36 -9.60
N VAL A 18 10.49 -3.71 -10.30
CA VAL A 18 10.39 -2.28 -10.62
C VAL A 18 9.11 -2.00 -11.41
N SER A 19 8.75 -2.89 -12.33
CA SER A 19 7.52 -2.77 -13.11
C SER A 19 6.27 -2.87 -12.25
N LEU A 20 6.19 -3.88 -11.39
CA LEU A 20 5.03 -4.14 -10.54
C LEU A 20 4.80 -3.07 -9.48
N PHE A 21 5.86 -2.52 -8.91
CA PHE A 21 5.76 -1.60 -7.78
C PHE A 21 5.93 -0.11 -8.14
N PHE A 22 6.52 0.23 -9.28
CA PHE A 22 6.71 1.62 -9.68
C PHE A 22 6.12 1.94 -11.04
N ILE A 23 6.39 1.15 -12.10
CA ILE A 23 5.95 1.51 -13.45
C ILE A 23 4.44 1.36 -13.63
N ILE A 24 3.88 0.19 -13.29
CA ILE A 24 2.43 -0.07 -13.41
C ILE A 24 1.65 0.88 -12.48
N PRO A 25 2.01 1.04 -11.18
CA PRO A 25 1.38 2.04 -10.33
C PRO A 25 1.50 3.45 -10.87
N TYR A 26 2.67 3.87 -11.39
CA TYR A 26 2.82 5.18 -12.00
C TYR A 26 1.85 5.40 -13.16
N ILE A 27 1.80 4.45 -14.11
CA ILE A 27 0.93 4.52 -15.29
C ILE A 27 -0.54 4.61 -14.88
N VAL A 28 -0.98 3.70 -14.01
CA VAL A 28 -2.37 3.65 -13.54
C VAL A 28 -2.73 4.88 -12.72
N GLY A 29 -1.82 5.34 -11.88
CA GLY A 29 -2.03 6.49 -11.01
C GLY A 29 -1.91 7.85 -11.70
N CYS A 30 -1.37 7.93 -12.91
CA CYS A 30 -1.47 9.15 -13.70
C CYS A 30 -2.95 9.49 -14.01
N LEU A 31 -3.82 8.49 -14.16
CA LEU A 31 -5.25 8.70 -14.45
C LEU A 31 -5.99 9.44 -13.32
N PRO A 32 -6.00 8.95 -12.06
CA PRO A 32 -6.67 9.66 -10.98
C PRO A 32 -6.04 11.02 -10.68
N VAL A 33 -4.74 11.19 -10.92
CA VAL A 33 -4.02 12.43 -10.60
C VAL A 33 -4.22 13.51 -11.68
N ILE A 34 -4.16 13.15 -12.96
CA ILE A 34 -4.25 14.12 -14.06
C ILE A 34 -5.71 14.38 -14.45
N ARG A 35 -6.53 13.33 -14.59
CA ARG A 35 -7.92 13.45 -15.08
C ARG A 35 -8.92 13.62 -13.96
N TRP A 36 -8.82 12.82 -12.90
CA TRP A 36 -9.73 12.91 -11.76
C TRP A 36 -9.23 13.86 -10.67
N LYS A 37 -8.05 14.46 -10.83
CA LYS A 37 -7.50 15.52 -9.97
C LYS A 37 -7.51 15.19 -8.47
N TRP A 38 -7.30 13.92 -8.12
CA TRP A 38 -7.22 13.47 -6.71
C TRP A 38 -6.09 14.14 -5.93
N GLN A 39 -5.04 14.58 -6.63
CA GLN A 39 -3.91 15.32 -6.10
C GLN A 39 -3.29 16.21 -7.17
N LYS A 40 -2.41 17.12 -6.74
CA LYS A 40 -1.51 17.83 -7.65
C LYS A 40 -0.66 16.82 -8.46
N PRO A 41 -0.55 16.99 -9.79
CA PRO A 41 0.27 16.14 -10.63
C PRO A 41 1.74 16.06 -10.21
N GLY A 42 2.25 14.83 -10.15
CA GLY A 42 3.62 14.54 -9.78
C GLY A 42 3.90 13.04 -9.79
N VAL A 43 5.17 12.65 -9.86
CA VAL A 43 5.58 11.25 -9.87
C VAL A 43 5.18 10.53 -8.57
N ALA A 44 5.41 11.18 -7.42
CA ALA A 44 5.03 10.64 -6.11
C ALA A 44 3.51 10.42 -5.99
N SER A 45 2.70 11.42 -6.36
CA SER A 45 1.24 11.29 -6.32
C SER A 45 0.75 10.20 -7.29
N ALA A 46 1.30 10.12 -8.51
CA ALA A 46 0.95 9.07 -9.44
C ALA A 46 1.25 7.67 -8.87
N ILE A 47 2.46 7.43 -8.36
CA ILE A 47 2.81 6.11 -7.78
C ILE A 47 1.92 5.77 -6.58
N VAL A 48 1.71 6.72 -5.65
CA VAL A 48 0.89 6.51 -4.46
C VAL A 48 -0.55 6.17 -4.82
N PHE A 49 -1.22 7.00 -5.63
CA PHE A 49 -2.63 6.77 -5.96
C PHE A 49 -2.85 5.63 -6.96
N GLY A 50 -1.87 5.31 -7.79
CA GLY A 50 -1.89 4.10 -8.59
C GLY A 50 -1.79 2.84 -7.73
N THR A 51 -0.90 2.84 -6.73
CA THR A 51 -0.79 1.73 -5.76
C THR A 51 -2.11 1.55 -5.01
N VAL A 52 -2.71 2.64 -4.53
CA VAL A 52 -4.03 2.65 -3.89
C VAL A 52 -5.10 2.02 -4.79
N LEU A 53 -5.20 2.44 -6.06
CA LEU A 53 -6.18 1.89 -6.99
C LEU A 53 -5.98 0.39 -7.22
N LEU A 54 -4.74 -0.03 -7.48
CA LEU A 54 -4.41 -1.43 -7.74
C LEU A 54 -4.71 -2.33 -6.54
N TRP A 55 -4.46 -1.84 -5.33
CA TRP A 55 -4.74 -2.57 -4.09
C TRP A 55 -6.23 -2.58 -3.74
N GLY A 56 -6.95 -1.49 -4.00
CA GLY A 56 -8.41 -1.47 -3.91
C GLY A 56 -9.08 -2.46 -4.87
N ILE A 57 -8.60 -2.53 -6.12
CA ILE A 57 -9.05 -3.53 -7.11
C ILE A 57 -8.70 -4.94 -6.64
N PHE A 58 -7.50 -5.15 -6.10
CA PHE A 58 -7.11 -6.44 -5.56
C PHE A 58 -8.07 -6.90 -4.46
N LEU A 59 -8.45 -6.02 -3.52
CA LEU A 59 -9.42 -6.34 -2.47
C LEU A 59 -10.75 -6.85 -3.06
N LEU A 60 -11.28 -6.17 -4.08
CA LEU A 60 -12.53 -6.54 -4.75
C LEU A 60 -12.46 -7.91 -5.42
N ILE A 61 -11.29 -8.33 -5.90
CA ILE A 61 -11.09 -9.64 -6.53
C ILE A 61 -10.83 -10.70 -5.45
N ALA A 62 -9.96 -10.40 -4.48
CA ALA A 62 -9.48 -11.33 -3.49
C ALA A 62 -10.59 -11.81 -2.55
N LEU A 63 -11.47 -10.90 -2.08
CA LEU A 63 -12.57 -11.28 -1.18
C LEU A 63 -13.49 -12.36 -1.79
N PRO A 64 -14.15 -12.16 -2.95
CA PRO A 64 -15.00 -13.18 -3.53
C PRO A 64 -14.22 -14.43 -3.92
N CYS A 65 -12.97 -14.29 -4.41
CA CYS A 65 -12.13 -15.45 -4.68
C CYS A 65 -11.91 -16.27 -3.41
N THR A 66 -11.56 -15.67 -2.29
CA THR A 66 -11.32 -16.42 -1.04
C THR A 66 -12.57 -17.09 -0.47
N LEU A 67 -13.75 -16.51 -0.72
CA LEU A 67 -15.02 -17.06 -0.25
C LEU A 67 -15.58 -18.16 -1.16
N TRP A 68 -15.39 -18.07 -2.47
CA TRP A 68 -16.01 -18.98 -3.45
C TRP A 68 -15.00 -19.87 -4.18
N TRP A 69 -13.76 -19.41 -4.38
CA TRP A 69 -12.75 -20.05 -5.22
C TRP A 69 -11.50 -20.45 -4.44
N GLY A 70 -11.25 -21.74 -4.28
CA GLY A 70 -10.10 -22.20 -3.49
C GLY A 70 -8.73 -22.19 -4.18
N LYS A 71 -8.57 -21.67 -5.41
CA LYS A 71 -7.31 -21.82 -6.19
C LYS A 71 -6.55 -20.50 -6.34
N PHE A 72 -5.27 -20.53 -6.02
CA PHE A 72 -4.40 -19.35 -6.06
C PHE A 72 -4.10 -18.88 -7.49
N LYS A 73 -3.85 -19.79 -8.43
CA LYS A 73 -3.66 -19.45 -9.85
C LYS A 73 -4.82 -18.67 -10.45
N GLY A 74 -6.06 -19.00 -10.07
CA GLY A 74 -7.26 -18.27 -10.51
C GLY A 74 -7.21 -16.81 -10.07
N LEU A 75 -6.96 -16.58 -8.77
CA LEU A 75 -6.76 -15.23 -8.22
C LEU A 75 -5.63 -14.48 -8.94
N LEU A 76 -4.48 -15.13 -9.13
CA LEU A 76 -3.31 -14.54 -9.79
C LEU A 76 -3.63 -14.04 -11.21
N VAL A 77 -4.31 -14.87 -12.01
CA VAL A 77 -4.69 -14.52 -13.39
C VAL A 77 -5.68 -13.36 -13.40
N LEU A 78 -6.70 -13.39 -12.55
CA LEU A 78 -7.67 -12.28 -12.43
C LEU A 78 -7.00 -10.96 -12.06
N VAL A 79 -6.08 -10.98 -11.08
CA VAL A 79 -5.34 -9.80 -10.65
C VAL A 79 -4.43 -9.27 -11.77
N ALA A 80 -3.67 -10.15 -12.43
CA ALA A 80 -2.79 -9.77 -13.52
C ALA A 80 -3.57 -9.17 -14.71
N MET A 81 -4.71 -9.77 -15.06
CA MET A 81 -5.60 -9.24 -16.10
C MET A 81 -6.17 -7.88 -15.70
N ALA A 82 -6.70 -7.73 -14.48
CA ALA A 82 -7.27 -6.47 -14.01
C ALA A 82 -6.24 -5.34 -14.02
N TRP A 83 -5.04 -5.58 -13.47
CA TRP A 83 -3.96 -4.59 -13.46
C TRP A 83 -3.46 -4.26 -14.86
N GLY A 84 -3.32 -5.27 -15.74
CA GLY A 84 -2.96 -5.09 -17.14
C GLY A 84 -3.98 -4.24 -17.90
N LEU A 85 -5.28 -4.49 -17.70
CA LEU A 85 -6.37 -3.71 -18.30
C LEU A 85 -6.37 -2.26 -17.78
N CYS A 86 -6.17 -2.04 -16.48
CA CYS A 86 -6.07 -0.68 -15.92
C CYS A 86 -4.86 0.09 -16.47
N ALA A 87 -3.71 -0.58 -16.61
CA ALA A 87 -2.51 0.03 -17.18
C ALA A 87 -2.71 0.36 -18.67
N ALA A 88 -3.29 -0.57 -19.44
CA ALA A 88 -3.62 -0.36 -20.85
C ALA A 88 -4.61 0.80 -21.04
N ALA A 89 -5.69 0.84 -20.25
CA ALA A 89 -6.67 1.93 -20.29
C ALA A 89 -6.01 3.28 -19.97
N SER A 90 -5.16 3.34 -18.95
CA SER A 90 -4.46 4.57 -18.56
C SER A 90 -3.49 5.05 -19.66
N LEU A 91 -2.77 4.14 -20.29
CA LEU A 91 -1.91 4.44 -21.45
C LEU A 91 -2.72 4.98 -22.63
N MET A 92 -3.86 4.36 -22.95
CA MET A 92 -4.72 4.77 -24.07
C MET A 92 -5.35 6.15 -23.86
N LEU A 93 -5.76 6.46 -22.61
CA LEU A 93 -6.47 7.71 -22.28
C LEU A 93 -5.54 8.93 -22.13
N LEU A 94 -4.32 8.72 -21.63
CA LEU A 94 -3.39 9.81 -21.30
C LEU A 94 -2.27 10.00 -22.33
N LYS A 95 -1.89 8.95 -23.06
CA LYS A 95 -0.86 8.96 -24.11
C LYS A 95 0.40 9.77 -23.71
N GLN A 96 0.55 10.99 -24.22
CA GLN A 96 1.73 11.83 -23.99
C GLN A 96 1.73 12.51 -22.61
N GLU A 97 0.57 12.65 -21.96
CA GLU A 97 0.43 13.26 -20.62
C GLU A 97 1.16 12.46 -19.55
N LEU A 98 1.40 11.16 -19.76
CA LEU A 98 2.20 10.32 -18.86
C LEU A 98 3.65 10.78 -18.71
N LEU A 99 4.20 11.50 -19.68
CA LEU A 99 5.59 11.97 -19.60
C LEU A 99 5.71 13.30 -18.87
N ALA A 100 4.63 14.06 -18.69
CA ALA A 100 4.68 15.39 -18.10
C ALA A 100 5.18 15.38 -16.63
N PRO A 101 4.68 14.51 -15.72
CA PRO A 101 5.19 14.45 -14.35
C PRO A 101 6.67 14.04 -14.27
N LEU A 102 7.10 13.12 -15.14
CA LEU A 102 8.49 12.68 -15.24
C LEU A 102 9.41 13.81 -15.71
N ARG A 103 9.03 14.55 -16.76
CA ARG A 103 9.79 15.69 -17.27
C ARG A 103 9.94 16.77 -16.20
N ALA A 104 8.87 17.08 -15.47
CA ALA A 104 8.90 18.04 -14.37
C ALA A 104 9.82 17.58 -13.23
N LEU A 105 9.83 16.28 -12.88
CA LEU A 105 10.75 15.73 -11.89
C LEU A 105 12.21 15.87 -12.34
N VAL A 106 12.52 15.51 -13.59
CA VAL A 106 13.88 15.62 -14.14
C VAL A 106 14.37 17.07 -14.15
N GLN A 107 13.51 18.03 -14.53
CA GLN A 107 13.86 19.45 -14.49
C GLN A 107 14.16 19.93 -13.07
N ARG A 108 13.37 19.49 -12.08
CA ARG A 108 13.59 19.85 -10.68
C ARG A 108 14.88 19.24 -10.10
N MET A 109 15.21 18.01 -10.51
CA MET A 109 16.45 17.32 -10.11
C MET A 109 17.72 17.95 -10.70
N ARG A 110 17.61 18.74 -11.79
CA ARG A 110 18.76 19.42 -12.40
C ARG A 110 19.27 20.63 -11.60
N GLN A 111 18.55 21.05 -10.57
CA GLN A 111 18.98 22.10 -9.65
C GLN A 111 19.54 21.44 -8.39
N PRO A 112 20.86 21.16 -8.33
CA PRO A 112 21.44 20.51 -7.16
C PRO A 112 21.29 21.41 -5.94
N ALA A 113 20.61 20.90 -4.92
CA ALA A 113 20.55 21.50 -3.60
C ALA A 113 20.91 20.44 -2.56
N LEU A 114 21.62 20.85 -1.51
CA LEU A 114 22.16 19.95 -0.49
C LEU A 114 21.05 19.18 0.23
N LEU A 115 19.96 19.87 0.59
CA LEU A 115 18.84 19.29 1.35
C LEU A 115 18.16 18.09 0.64
N PRO A 116 17.72 18.17 -0.63
CA PRO A 116 17.17 17.01 -1.33
C PRO A 116 18.15 15.83 -1.41
N ILE A 117 19.45 16.09 -1.61
CA ILE A 117 20.47 15.04 -1.66
C ILE A 117 20.60 14.36 -0.29
N MET A 118 20.63 15.13 0.80
CA MET A 118 20.66 14.60 2.17
C MET A 118 19.43 13.74 2.46
N VAL A 119 18.22 14.22 2.12
CA VAL A 119 16.98 13.46 2.31
C VAL A 119 17.00 12.16 1.52
N LEU A 120 17.41 12.18 0.24
CA LEU A 120 17.53 10.98 -0.57
C LEU A 120 18.57 10.00 -0.01
N ALA A 121 19.71 10.50 0.47
CA ALA A 121 20.72 9.66 1.10
C ALA A 121 20.21 9.01 2.39
N CYS A 122 19.55 9.77 3.27
CA CYS A 122 18.92 9.24 4.48
C CYS A 122 17.86 8.18 4.15
N MET A 123 16.97 8.46 3.20
CA MET A 123 15.96 7.49 2.74
C MET A 123 16.58 6.22 2.17
N LEU A 124 17.68 6.35 1.40
CA LEU A 124 18.39 5.21 0.84
C LEU A 124 19.00 4.35 1.95
N VAL A 125 19.65 4.96 2.95
CA VAL A 125 20.20 4.24 4.10
C VAL A 125 19.08 3.55 4.89
N MET A 126 18.00 4.27 5.20
CA MET A 126 16.83 3.72 5.92
C MET A 126 16.18 2.54 5.18
N THR A 127 16.26 2.53 3.85
CA THR A 127 15.74 1.44 3.02
C THR A 127 16.76 0.29 2.91
N ALA A 128 18.05 0.61 2.75
CA ALA A 128 19.12 -0.37 2.59
C ALA A 128 19.31 -1.23 3.85
N VAL A 129 19.25 -0.61 5.04
CA VAL A 129 19.41 -1.31 6.32
C VAL A 129 18.49 -2.53 6.43
N PRO A 130 17.15 -2.43 6.32
CA PRO A 130 16.26 -3.59 6.41
C PRO A 130 16.30 -4.51 5.18
N VAL A 131 16.79 -4.04 4.04
CA VAL A 131 16.98 -4.87 2.83
C VAL A 131 18.16 -5.82 2.98
N PHE A 132 19.25 -5.36 3.61
CA PHE A 132 20.50 -6.11 3.73
C PHE A 132 20.73 -6.74 5.10
N LEU A 133 20.13 -6.19 6.16
CA LEU A 133 20.23 -6.73 7.52
C LEU A 133 18.93 -7.45 7.87
N GLU A 134 19.07 -8.73 8.18
CA GLU A 134 17.94 -9.57 8.56
C GLU A 134 17.38 -9.17 9.92
N HIS A 135 16.07 -8.98 9.97
CA HIS A 135 15.31 -8.86 11.21
C HIS A 135 14.28 -10.00 11.25
N GLN A 136 14.34 -10.80 12.32
CA GLN A 136 13.40 -11.89 12.57
C GLN A 136 12.26 -11.41 13.46
N ASP A 137 11.03 -11.71 13.07
CA ASP A 137 9.83 -11.32 13.81
C ASP A 137 8.92 -12.54 14.04
N ALA A 138 8.25 -12.59 15.19
CA ALA A 138 7.36 -13.70 15.53
C ALA A 138 6.18 -13.84 14.55
N ASP A 139 5.78 -12.75 13.88
CA ASP A 139 4.73 -12.77 12.87
C ASP A 139 5.17 -13.47 11.56
N ASP A 140 6.45 -13.78 11.38
CA ASP A 140 6.98 -14.51 10.21
C ASP A 140 6.38 -15.92 10.13
N ALA A 141 6.30 -16.60 11.28
CA ALA A 141 5.67 -17.91 11.44
C ALA A 141 4.18 -17.91 11.03
N THR A 142 3.58 -16.72 10.95
CA THR A 142 2.17 -16.55 10.62
C THR A 142 1.98 -16.10 9.17
N TYR A 143 2.59 -15.00 8.78
CA TYR A 143 2.32 -14.37 7.48
C TYR A 143 3.21 -14.93 6.39
N VAL A 144 4.53 -15.00 6.60
CA VAL A 144 5.46 -15.54 5.60
C VAL A 144 5.17 -17.02 5.34
N ALA A 145 4.86 -17.78 6.39
CA ALA A 145 4.43 -19.17 6.28
C ALA A 145 3.14 -19.32 5.47
N LEU A 146 2.14 -18.44 5.69
CA LEU A 146 0.89 -18.45 4.94
C LEU A 146 1.12 -18.18 3.45
N VAL A 147 1.91 -17.15 3.13
CA VAL A 147 2.27 -16.82 1.74
C VAL A 147 2.98 -17.99 1.07
N THR A 148 3.90 -18.63 1.79
CA THR A 148 4.64 -19.81 1.32
C THR A 148 3.72 -20.98 1.03
N GLY A 149 2.81 -21.29 1.95
CA GLY A 149 1.79 -22.33 1.75
C GLY A 149 0.96 -22.07 0.50
N VAL A 150 0.38 -20.87 0.36
CA VAL A 150 -0.47 -20.50 -0.78
C VAL A 150 0.27 -20.65 -2.12
N VAL A 151 1.54 -20.21 -2.19
CA VAL A 151 2.36 -20.30 -3.40
C VAL A 151 2.72 -21.75 -3.76
N GLN A 152 2.95 -22.60 -2.76
CA GLN A 152 3.36 -24.00 -2.95
C GLN A 152 2.18 -24.94 -3.24
N THR A 153 1.06 -24.78 -2.53
CA THR A 153 -0.08 -25.70 -2.60
C THR A 153 -1.13 -25.28 -3.62
N ASP A 154 -1.02 -24.06 -4.17
CA ASP A 154 -2.00 -23.48 -5.09
C ASP A 154 -3.43 -23.45 -4.50
N THR A 155 -3.53 -23.28 -3.18
CA THR A 155 -4.80 -23.19 -2.46
C THR A 155 -4.88 -21.91 -1.63
N LEU A 156 -6.02 -21.23 -1.73
CA LEU A 156 -6.31 -20.05 -0.89
C LEU A 156 -6.75 -20.54 0.49
N TYR A 157 -5.95 -20.25 1.53
CA TYR A 157 -6.26 -20.58 2.93
C TYR A 157 -6.54 -22.08 3.19
N GLY A 158 -5.99 -22.98 2.38
CA GLY A 158 -6.23 -24.43 2.50
C GLY A 158 -5.38 -25.14 3.56
N HIS A 159 -4.33 -24.49 4.06
CA HIS A 159 -3.40 -25.08 5.04
C HIS A 159 -3.16 -24.14 6.21
N SER A 160 -2.94 -24.74 7.38
CA SER A 160 -2.54 -24.01 8.58
C SER A 160 -1.12 -23.46 8.40
N PRO A 161 -0.88 -22.15 8.61
CA PRO A 161 0.48 -21.59 8.54
C PRO A 161 1.39 -22.08 9.67
N TYR A 162 0.82 -22.54 10.79
CA TYR A 162 1.60 -22.97 11.96
C TYR A 162 2.01 -24.44 11.92
N THR A 163 1.15 -25.30 11.36
CA THR A 163 1.34 -26.75 11.39
C THR A 163 1.52 -27.38 10.01
N GLY A 164 1.24 -26.64 8.93
CA GLY A 164 1.20 -27.17 7.56
C GLY A 164 0.02 -28.13 7.28
N ALA A 165 -0.75 -28.48 8.31
CA ALA A 165 -1.87 -29.39 8.20
C ALA A 165 -2.92 -28.84 7.23
N SER A 166 -3.44 -29.73 6.38
CA SER A 166 -4.54 -29.39 5.49
C SER A 166 -5.80 -29.13 6.31
N LEU A 167 -6.45 -28.00 6.04
CA LEU A 167 -7.68 -27.60 6.70
C LEU A 167 -8.93 -28.17 6.00
N ASP A 168 -8.72 -28.92 4.92
CA ASP A 168 -9.74 -29.64 4.16
C ASP A 168 -10.00 -31.07 4.72
N GLN A 169 -9.27 -31.51 5.76
CA GLN A 169 -9.33 -32.89 6.27
C GLN A 169 -10.67 -33.29 6.95
N ASP A 170 -11.50 -32.32 7.36
CA ASP A 170 -12.78 -32.55 8.07
C ASP A 170 -14.05 -32.25 7.23
N GLY A 171 -13.95 -32.12 5.90
CA GLY A 171 -15.10 -31.87 5.00
C GLY A 171 -14.96 -30.63 4.12
N ALA A 172 -16.09 -30.10 3.60
CA ALA A 172 -16.11 -29.00 2.62
C ALA A 172 -15.27 -27.79 3.06
N ARG A 173 -14.43 -27.26 2.15
CA ARG A 173 -13.53 -26.10 2.35
C ARG A 173 -14.14 -25.05 3.27
N ARG A 174 -13.49 -24.81 4.42
CA ARG A 174 -13.91 -23.81 5.42
C ARG A 174 -12.81 -22.76 5.58
N PRO A 175 -12.73 -21.74 4.69
CA PRO A 175 -11.73 -20.67 4.78
C PRO A 175 -11.64 -20.04 6.18
N TRP A 176 -12.76 -20.00 6.91
CA TRP A 176 -12.86 -19.44 8.26
C TRP A 176 -12.08 -20.18 9.34
N ARG A 177 -11.63 -21.42 9.10
CA ARG A 177 -10.73 -22.13 10.04
C ARG A 177 -9.37 -21.46 10.19
N VAL A 178 -8.94 -20.65 9.22
CA VAL A 178 -7.73 -19.81 9.33
C VAL A 178 -7.99 -18.50 10.10
N GLY A 179 -9.25 -18.26 10.46
CA GLY A 179 -9.74 -17.03 11.08
C GLY A 179 -10.21 -16.02 10.04
N TRP A 180 -11.43 -15.50 10.24
CA TRP A 180 -12.02 -14.45 9.41
C TRP A 180 -11.13 -13.24 9.26
N GLN A 181 -10.24 -13.02 10.24
CA GLN A 181 -9.31 -11.91 10.18
C GLN A 181 -8.38 -11.91 8.98
N ARG A 182 -7.99 -13.09 8.50
CA ARG A 182 -7.07 -13.21 7.37
C ARG A 182 -7.80 -13.06 6.04
N ILE A 183 -9.05 -13.52 5.98
CA ILE A 183 -9.91 -13.40 4.79
C ILE A 183 -10.23 -11.93 4.54
N LEU A 184 -10.66 -11.21 5.58
CA LEU A 184 -11.10 -9.83 5.47
C LEU A 184 -9.95 -8.82 5.26
N ALA A 185 -8.70 -9.22 5.47
CA ALA A 185 -7.50 -8.43 5.21
C ALA A 185 -6.50 -9.25 4.36
N PRO A 186 -6.77 -9.42 3.05
CA PRO A 186 -6.05 -10.36 2.18
C PRO A 186 -4.66 -9.88 1.73
N PHE A 187 -4.01 -8.98 2.46
CA PHE A 187 -2.65 -8.52 2.15
C PHE A 187 -1.62 -9.64 1.99
N PRO A 188 -1.61 -10.73 2.79
CA PRO A 188 -0.72 -11.86 2.53
C PRO A 188 -0.93 -12.48 1.14
N LEU A 189 -2.17 -12.54 0.64
CA LEU A 189 -2.42 -13.04 -0.72
C LEU A 189 -1.89 -12.10 -1.80
N LEU A 190 -1.87 -10.79 -1.53
CA LEU A 190 -1.22 -9.82 -2.42
C LEU A 190 0.29 -10.07 -2.46
N VAL A 191 0.92 -10.30 -1.30
CA VAL A 191 2.33 -10.68 -1.23
C VAL A 191 2.61 -11.98 -1.98
N ALA A 192 1.70 -12.97 -1.90
CA ALA A 192 1.79 -14.20 -2.68
C ALA A 192 1.75 -13.93 -4.18
N CYS A 193 0.87 -13.03 -4.64
CA CYS A 193 0.80 -12.61 -6.03
C CYS A 193 2.12 -11.97 -6.48
N TYR A 194 2.65 -11.01 -5.73
CA TYR A 194 3.94 -10.39 -6.05
C TYR A 194 5.08 -11.42 -6.10
N ALA A 195 5.18 -12.31 -5.10
CA ALA A 195 6.20 -13.36 -5.06
C ALA A 195 6.11 -14.27 -6.28
N LYS A 196 4.89 -14.71 -6.65
CA LYS A 196 4.68 -15.57 -7.81
C LYS A 196 4.94 -14.88 -9.14
N MET A 197 4.48 -13.64 -9.32
CA MET A 197 4.69 -12.87 -10.56
C MET A 197 6.17 -12.52 -10.80
N SER A 198 6.92 -12.28 -9.72
CA SER A 198 8.36 -11.97 -9.80
C SER A 198 9.27 -13.20 -9.78
N GLY A 199 8.71 -14.41 -9.56
CA GLY A 199 9.50 -15.63 -9.45
C GLY A 199 10.45 -15.66 -8.24
N LEU A 200 10.06 -14.99 -7.15
CA LEU A 200 10.82 -14.91 -5.91
C LEU A 200 10.19 -15.74 -4.80
N HIS A 201 11.05 -16.22 -3.89
CA HIS A 201 10.57 -16.89 -2.69
C HIS A 201 9.81 -15.88 -1.81
N PRO A 202 8.67 -16.25 -1.19
CA PRO A 202 7.91 -15.38 -0.29
C PRO A 202 8.73 -14.69 0.80
N ALA A 203 9.71 -15.39 1.39
CA ALA A 203 10.61 -14.78 2.37
C ALA A 203 11.45 -13.63 1.79
N ILE A 204 12.01 -13.79 0.58
CA ILE A 204 12.76 -12.72 -0.10
C ILE A 204 11.83 -11.55 -0.44
N MET A 205 10.60 -11.85 -0.89
CA MET A 205 9.60 -10.83 -1.14
C MET A 205 9.32 -10.02 0.14
N SER A 206 9.07 -10.68 1.28
CA SER A 206 8.71 -10.03 2.54
C SER A 206 9.85 -9.27 3.20
N HIS A 207 11.07 -9.82 3.24
CA HIS A 207 12.17 -9.21 4.02
C HIS A 207 13.13 -8.38 3.19
N THR A 208 13.09 -8.48 1.85
CA THR A 208 14.00 -7.72 0.98
C THR A 208 13.22 -6.79 0.06
N VAL A 209 12.25 -7.31 -0.71
CA VAL A 209 11.57 -6.51 -1.73
C VAL A 209 10.59 -5.51 -1.11
N LEU A 210 9.73 -5.97 -0.18
CA LEU A 210 8.72 -5.11 0.43
C LEU A 210 9.32 -3.94 1.22
N PRO A 211 10.34 -4.10 2.09
CA PRO A 211 11.00 -2.96 2.72
C PRO A 211 11.61 -2.01 1.68
N GLY A 212 12.26 -2.58 0.66
CA GLY A 212 12.85 -1.85 -0.47
C GLY A 212 11.87 -0.95 -1.22
N VAL A 213 10.59 -1.30 -1.23
CA VAL A 213 9.54 -0.57 -1.95
C VAL A 213 8.68 0.29 -1.02
N LEU A 214 8.22 -0.28 0.09
CA LEU A 214 7.22 0.34 0.95
C LEU A 214 7.79 1.49 1.80
N ILE A 215 9.08 1.45 2.14
CA ILE A 215 9.74 2.58 2.82
C ILE A 215 9.77 3.80 1.88
N PRO A 216 10.30 3.71 0.64
CA PRO A 216 10.18 4.80 -0.33
C PRO A 216 8.73 5.26 -0.56
N LEU A 217 7.77 4.33 -0.63
CA LEU A 217 6.36 4.67 -0.78
C LEU A 217 5.81 5.50 0.40
N ALA A 218 6.17 5.15 1.64
CA ALA A 218 5.81 5.94 2.83
C ALA A 218 6.38 7.35 2.75
N PHE A 219 7.65 7.50 2.35
CA PHE A 219 8.25 8.81 2.14
C PHE A 219 7.65 9.60 0.98
N MET A 220 7.14 8.94 -0.07
CA MET A 220 6.33 9.62 -1.09
C MET A 220 5.08 10.22 -0.47
N VAL A 221 4.39 9.51 0.43
CA VAL A 221 3.24 10.05 1.19
C VAL A 221 3.66 11.20 2.09
N TYR A 222 4.79 11.08 2.81
CA TYR A 222 5.32 12.18 3.63
C TYR A 222 5.69 13.40 2.79
N SER A 223 6.19 13.21 1.56
CA SER A 223 6.43 14.32 0.64
C SER A 223 5.13 14.99 0.19
N LEU A 224 4.04 14.23 -0.01
CA LEU A 224 2.72 14.80 -0.31
C LEU A 224 2.16 15.62 0.86
N LEU A 225 2.36 15.14 2.10
CA LEU A 225 2.06 15.91 3.31
C LEU A 225 2.91 17.19 3.37
N ALA A 226 4.22 17.08 3.15
CA ALA A 226 5.13 18.22 3.15
C ALA A 226 4.68 19.30 2.16
N ARG A 227 4.31 18.91 0.92
CA ARG A 227 3.78 19.85 -0.10
C ARG A 227 2.48 20.55 0.29
N THR A 228 1.71 19.94 1.19
CA THR A 228 0.41 20.48 1.61
C THR A 228 0.57 21.47 2.75
N PHE A 229 1.47 21.19 3.70
CA PHE A 229 1.70 22.06 4.86
C PHE A 229 2.78 23.12 4.63
N PHE A 230 3.79 22.83 3.81
CA PHE A 230 4.96 23.66 3.57
C PHE A 230 5.05 24.04 2.08
N PRO A 231 4.52 25.21 1.69
CA PRO A 231 4.57 25.67 0.31
C PRO A 231 5.99 26.07 -0.13
N ASP A 232 6.84 26.47 0.81
CA ASP A 232 8.25 26.76 0.55
C ASP A 232 9.02 25.46 0.23
N PRO A 233 9.76 25.41 -0.90
CA PRO A 233 10.61 24.26 -1.23
C PRO A 233 11.63 23.89 -0.15
N GLU A 234 12.19 24.83 0.59
CA GLU A 234 13.19 24.52 1.63
C GLU A 234 12.55 23.85 2.84
N ASP A 235 11.46 24.42 3.36
CA ASP A 235 10.69 23.87 4.49
C ASP A 235 10.18 22.45 4.20
N HIS A 236 9.80 22.18 2.95
CA HIS A 236 9.44 20.82 2.52
C HIS A 236 10.57 19.83 2.80
N TRP A 237 11.80 20.14 2.37
CA TRP A 237 12.93 19.23 2.54
C TRP A 237 13.38 19.14 3.99
N ILE A 238 13.31 20.24 4.74
CA ILE A 238 13.57 20.27 6.18
C ILE A 238 12.58 19.34 6.90
N PHE A 239 11.28 19.42 6.59
CA PHE A 239 10.27 18.51 7.14
C PHE A 239 10.62 17.04 6.85
N LEU A 240 10.97 16.71 5.62
CA LEU A 240 11.36 15.33 5.27
C LEU A 240 12.62 14.86 6.01
N LEU A 241 13.58 15.74 6.23
CA LEU A 241 14.79 15.43 6.99
C LEU A 241 14.48 15.19 8.48
N ILE A 242 13.59 16.01 9.07
CA ILE A 242 13.08 15.81 10.43
C ILE A 242 12.36 14.46 10.52
N MET A 243 11.52 14.12 9.54
CA MET A 243 10.83 12.83 9.48
C MET A 243 11.82 11.65 9.42
N CYS A 244 12.84 11.72 8.54
CA CYS A 244 13.89 10.71 8.47
C CYS A 244 14.55 10.50 9.83
N THR A 245 14.92 11.60 10.49
CA THR A 245 15.60 11.59 11.77
C THR A 245 14.70 11.00 12.86
N ALA A 246 13.48 11.50 13.02
CA ALA A 246 12.53 11.03 14.02
C ALA A 246 12.20 9.54 13.88
N LEU A 247 12.06 9.05 12.65
CA LEU A 247 11.77 7.65 12.36
C LEU A 247 12.99 6.75 12.58
N ALA A 248 14.21 7.22 12.25
CA ALA A 248 15.45 6.50 12.51
C ALA A 248 15.69 6.27 14.01
N PHE A 249 15.34 7.24 14.86
CA PHE A 249 15.44 7.10 16.31
C PHE A 249 14.29 6.30 16.95
N GLY A 250 13.39 5.69 16.17
CA GLY A 250 12.28 4.90 16.69
C GLY A 250 12.67 3.57 17.36
N GLY A 251 13.92 3.12 17.26
CA GLY A 251 14.35 1.79 17.74
C GLY A 251 14.27 1.56 19.26
N PHE A 252 13.86 2.54 20.07
CA PHE A 252 13.73 2.40 21.53
C PHE A 252 12.57 1.49 21.98
N SER A 253 11.62 1.17 21.08
CA SER A 253 10.51 0.26 21.37
C SER A 253 10.11 -0.51 20.12
N ALA A 254 9.78 -1.79 20.28
CA ALA A 254 9.21 -2.61 19.21
C ALA A 254 7.87 -2.05 18.69
N TRP A 255 7.18 -1.22 19.49
CA TRP A 255 5.87 -0.64 19.21
C TRP A 255 5.91 0.80 18.66
N SER A 256 7.10 1.34 18.40
CA SER A 256 7.22 2.70 17.85
C SER A 256 6.89 2.74 16.35
N THR A 257 6.51 3.91 15.85
CA THR A 257 6.29 4.14 14.41
C THR A 257 7.55 3.89 13.58
N GLY A 258 8.74 4.26 14.10
CA GLY A 258 10.01 4.03 13.42
C GLY A 258 10.34 2.54 13.32
N SER A 259 10.14 1.76 14.38
CA SER A 259 10.34 0.31 14.35
C SER A 259 9.36 -0.38 13.40
N PHE A 260 8.09 0.06 13.39
CA PHE A 260 7.09 -0.46 12.45
C PHE A 260 7.47 -0.16 10.99
N LEU A 261 7.95 1.06 10.69
CA LEU A 261 8.36 1.43 9.34
C LEU A 261 9.68 0.79 8.89
N LEU A 262 10.65 0.64 9.78
CA LEU A 262 11.97 0.16 9.38
C LEU A 262 12.08 -1.36 9.43
N LEU A 263 11.53 -2.00 10.45
CA LEU A 263 11.75 -3.44 10.71
C LEU A 263 10.56 -4.31 10.27
N ARG A 264 9.34 -3.75 10.28
CA ARG A 264 8.09 -4.50 10.16
C ARG A 264 7.17 -3.98 9.06
N ILE A 265 7.66 -3.15 8.15
CA ILE A 265 6.84 -2.52 7.10
C ILE A 265 6.23 -3.50 6.11
N TRP A 266 6.72 -4.73 6.10
CA TRP A 266 6.12 -5.84 5.37
C TRP A 266 4.83 -6.36 6.03
N GLN A 267 4.45 -5.86 7.21
CA GLN A 267 3.22 -6.24 7.92
C GLN A 267 2.08 -5.25 7.71
N GLY A 268 0.86 -5.75 7.49
CA GLY A 268 -0.32 -4.93 7.23
C GLY A 268 -0.59 -3.78 8.21
N LYS A 269 -0.32 -3.99 9.52
CA LYS A 269 -0.49 -2.94 10.54
C LYS A 269 0.50 -1.80 10.38
N ALA A 270 1.74 -2.10 9.99
CA ALA A 270 2.75 -1.10 9.71
C ALA A 270 2.40 -0.29 8.47
N LEU A 271 1.86 -0.91 7.42
CA LEU A 271 1.37 -0.18 6.25
C LEU A 271 0.23 0.78 6.61
N LEU A 272 -0.73 0.34 7.43
CA LEU A 272 -1.80 1.21 7.91
C LEU A 272 -1.23 2.46 8.61
N ALA A 273 -0.33 2.26 9.56
CA ALA A 273 0.24 3.35 10.36
C ALA A 273 1.15 4.28 9.55
N ALA A 274 2.01 3.72 8.70
CA ALA A 274 3.06 4.48 8.02
C ALA A 274 2.59 5.12 6.69
N ILE A 275 1.60 4.53 6.02
CA ILE A 275 1.18 4.94 4.66
C ILE A 275 -0.28 5.40 4.67
N PHE A 276 -1.21 4.55 5.07
CA PHE A 276 -2.64 4.81 4.84
C PHE A 276 -3.23 5.86 5.78
N LEU A 277 -2.90 5.84 7.08
CA LEU A 277 -3.38 6.89 8.00
C LEU A 277 -2.83 8.29 7.62
N PRO A 278 -1.53 8.46 7.32
CA PRO A 278 -1.00 9.73 6.81
C PRO A 278 -1.65 10.16 5.49
N LEU A 279 -1.95 9.23 4.59
CA LEU A 279 -2.60 9.52 3.31
C LEU A 279 -4.08 9.90 3.47
N LEU A 280 -4.82 9.23 4.36
CA LEU A 280 -6.18 9.62 4.72
C LEU A 280 -6.19 11.01 5.35
N PHE A 281 -5.28 11.26 6.29
CA PHE A 281 -5.12 12.58 6.91
C PHE A 281 -4.84 13.67 5.88
N LEU A 282 -3.93 13.43 4.92
CA LEU A 282 -3.66 14.34 3.81
C LEU A 282 -4.95 14.72 3.06
N LEU A 283 -5.74 13.73 2.64
CA LEU A 283 -6.95 13.96 1.85
C LEU A 283 -8.01 14.70 2.66
N LEU A 284 -8.15 14.41 3.95
CA LEU A 284 -9.10 15.10 4.83
C LEU A 284 -8.72 16.57 5.05
N VAL A 285 -7.43 16.87 5.24
CA VAL A 285 -6.94 18.26 5.36
C VAL A 285 -7.18 19.04 4.07
N GLN A 286 -6.96 18.42 2.90
CA GLN A 286 -7.22 19.08 1.63
C GLN A 286 -8.70 19.30 1.36
N GLU A 287 -9.56 18.36 1.78
CA GLU A 287 -11.01 18.54 1.74
C GLU A 287 -11.43 19.75 2.56
N GLN A 288 -10.88 19.92 3.77
CA GLN A 288 -11.19 21.09 4.59
C GLN A 288 -10.77 22.41 3.93
N ALA A 289 -9.60 22.42 3.26
CA ALA A 289 -9.07 23.61 2.61
C ALA A 289 -9.84 23.98 1.32
N GLN A 290 -10.27 22.98 0.54
CA GLN A 290 -10.83 23.19 -0.81
C GLN A 290 -12.35 22.96 -0.90
N GLY A 291 -12.95 22.41 0.15
CA GLY A 291 -14.31 21.90 0.17
C GLY A 291 -14.44 20.52 -0.49
N LEU A 292 -15.50 19.79 -0.11
CA LEU A 292 -15.82 18.48 -0.66
C LEU A 292 -16.11 18.56 -2.17
N ARG A 293 -15.29 17.89 -2.97
CA ARG A 293 -15.49 17.65 -4.41
C ARG A 293 -15.72 16.16 -4.62
N GLY A 294 -16.47 15.79 -5.66
CA GLY A 294 -16.73 14.38 -5.98
C GLY A 294 -15.43 13.57 -6.14
N GLU A 295 -14.40 14.21 -6.71
CA GLU A 295 -13.05 13.67 -6.86
C GLU A 295 -12.40 13.26 -5.52
N HIS A 296 -12.53 14.10 -4.49
CA HIS A 296 -11.96 13.84 -3.15
C HIS A 296 -12.66 12.66 -2.45
N TRP A 297 -13.98 12.51 -2.64
CA TRP A 297 -14.73 11.38 -2.09
C TRP A 297 -14.31 10.04 -2.70
N CYS A 298 -14.13 10.00 -4.03
CA CYS A 298 -13.60 8.82 -4.72
C CYS A 298 -12.19 8.46 -4.22
N ALA A 299 -11.32 9.46 -4.05
CA ALA A 299 -9.96 9.25 -3.52
C ALA A 299 -9.98 8.66 -2.11
N LEU A 300 -10.77 9.24 -1.19
CA LEU A 300 -10.91 8.74 0.18
C LEU A 300 -11.43 7.31 0.23
N THR A 301 -12.44 6.99 -0.58
CA THR A 301 -13.00 5.63 -0.64
C THR A 301 -11.97 4.63 -1.15
N ALA A 302 -11.22 4.98 -2.20
CA ALA A 302 -10.16 4.13 -2.74
C ALA A 302 -9.03 3.90 -1.73
N VAL A 303 -8.59 4.95 -1.02
CA VAL A 303 -7.59 4.83 0.05
C VAL A 303 -8.11 3.94 1.18
N THR A 304 -9.38 4.10 1.58
CA THR A 304 -9.99 3.23 2.60
C THR A 304 -10.03 1.77 2.14
N MET A 305 -10.39 1.48 0.89
CA MET A 305 -10.36 0.11 0.35
C MET A 305 -8.96 -0.48 0.36
N ALA A 306 -7.96 0.28 -0.11
CA ALA A 306 -6.57 -0.16 -0.09
C ALA A 306 -6.07 -0.40 1.35
N ALA A 307 -6.49 0.44 2.31
CA ALA A 307 -6.17 0.27 3.71
C ALA A 307 -6.81 -0.99 4.28
N VAL A 308 -8.10 -1.24 4.03
CA VAL A 308 -8.86 -2.41 4.51
C VAL A 308 -8.18 -3.72 4.15
N MET A 309 -7.60 -3.78 2.95
CA MET A 309 -6.86 -4.94 2.49
C MET A 309 -5.67 -5.30 3.40
N THR A 310 -5.06 -4.31 4.08
CA THR A 310 -3.84 -4.50 4.88
C THR A 310 -4.06 -5.18 6.22
N THR A 311 -5.07 -4.77 6.98
CA THR A 311 -5.29 -5.25 8.35
C THR A 311 -6.72 -4.98 8.79
N ILE A 312 -7.25 -5.73 9.75
CA ILE A 312 -8.56 -5.39 10.37
C ILE A 312 -8.50 -4.16 11.23
N MET A 313 -7.32 -3.76 11.71
CA MET A 313 -7.21 -2.55 12.54
C MET A 313 -7.74 -1.30 11.83
N THR A 314 -7.90 -1.33 10.50
CA THR A 314 -8.61 -0.29 9.76
C THR A 314 -10.04 -0.09 10.18
N SER A 315 -10.75 -1.14 10.59
CA SER A 315 -12.14 -1.04 11.05
C SER A 315 -12.29 -0.20 12.32
N VAL A 316 -11.19 0.07 13.03
CA VAL A 316 -11.15 0.94 14.20
C VAL A 316 -10.54 2.29 13.83
N PHE A 317 -9.31 2.30 13.30
CA PHE A 317 -8.57 3.55 13.12
C PHE A 317 -9.12 4.43 11.99
N VAL A 318 -9.65 3.87 10.90
CA VAL A 318 -10.21 4.67 9.81
C VAL A 318 -11.52 5.35 10.25
N PRO A 319 -12.51 4.64 10.82
CA PRO A 319 -13.69 5.30 11.38
C PRO A 319 -13.37 6.31 12.48
N LEU A 320 -12.38 6.03 13.35
CA LEU A 320 -11.96 6.97 14.39
C LEU A 320 -11.41 8.28 13.78
N LEU A 321 -10.53 8.19 12.79
CA LEU A 321 -9.97 9.36 12.11
C LEU A 321 -11.08 10.15 11.39
N LEU A 322 -11.95 9.46 10.65
CA LEU A 322 -13.06 10.10 9.95
C LEU A 322 -14.05 10.74 10.93
N ALA A 323 -14.38 10.08 12.04
CA ALA A 323 -15.26 10.61 13.07
C ALA A 323 -14.68 11.89 13.70
N ALA A 324 -13.39 11.91 14.02
CA ALA A 324 -12.73 13.10 14.55
C ALA A 324 -12.83 14.29 13.56
N PHE A 325 -12.60 14.04 12.27
CA PHE A 325 -12.73 15.05 11.22
C PHE A 325 -14.18 15.51 11.02
N CYS A 326 -15.14 14.59 11.00
CA CYS A 326 -16.56 14.91 10.89
C CYS A 326 -17.04 15.73 12.08
N LEU A 327 -16.67 15.38 13.31
CA LEU A 327 -17.00 16.14 14.51
C LEU A 327 -16.43 17.55 14.46
N TRP A 328 -15.16 17.70 14.06
CA TRP A 328 -14.54 19.00 13.88
C TRP A 328 -15.25 19.84 12.80
N GLN A 329 -15.61 19.22 11.67
CA GLN A 329 -16.30 19.89 10.57
C GLN A 329 -17.71 20.34 10.98
N ILE A 330 -18.46 19.50 11.69
CA ILE A 330 -19.77 19.84 12.25
C ILE A 330 -19.64 21.00 13.24
N TRP A 331 -18.67 20.93 14.16
CA TRP A 331 -18.49 21.94 15.20
C TRP A 331 -18.10 23.31 14.63
N ARG A 332 -17.11 23.35 13.73
CA ARG A 332 -16.52 24.61 13.24
C ARG A 332 -17.22 25.17 12.01
N THR A 333 -17.67 24.33 11.09
CA THR A 333 -18.19 24.76 9.78
C THR A 333 -19.68 24.47 9.58
N ARG A 334 -20.32 23.71 10.48
CA ARG A 334 -21.75 23.34 10.42
C ARG A 334 -22.16 22.63 9.12
N ARG A 335 -21.21 21.98 8.42
CA ARG A 335 -21.43 21.32 7.12
C ARG A 335 -21.83 19.85 7.26
N PHE A 336 -23.02 19.59 7.81
CA PHE A 336 -23.51 18.24 8.08
C PHE A 336 -23.53 17.30 6.85
N GLY A 337 -23.93 17.81 5.67
CA GLY A 337 -23.97 16.99 4.45
C GLY A 337 -22.60 16.49 4.01
N GLN A 338 -21.54 17.31 4.14
CA GLN A 338 -20.17 16.91 3.81
C GLN A 338 -19.67 15.85 4.78
N SER A 339 -20.00 15.98 6.07
CA SER A 339 -19.63 14.99 7.09
C SER A 339 -20.30 13.62 6.86
N LEU A 340 -21.53 13.59 6.32
CA LEU A 340 -22.18 12.34 5.93
C LEU A 340 -21.45 11.67 4.75
N ILE A 341 -21.05 12.44 3.75
CA ILE A 341 -20.31 11.90 2.58
C ILE A 341 -18.92 11.38 3.00
N LEU A 342 -18.25 12.07 3.91
CA LEU A 342 -16.98 11.60 4.50
C LEU A 342 -17.17 10.28 5.27
N ALA A 343 -18.25 10.15 6.05
CA ALA A 343 -18.58 8.90 6.73
C ALA A 343 -18.82 7.75 5.73
N LEU A 344 -19.51 8.04 4.61
CA LEU A 344 -19.72 7.06 3.54
C LEU A 344 -18.42 6.64 2.84
N ALA A 345 -17.43 7.52 2.72
CA ALA A 345 -16.10 7.15 2.20
C ALA A 345 -15.36 6.16 3.13
N GLY A 346 -15.71 6.14 4.41
CA GLY A 346 -15.24 5.18 5.41
C GLY A 346 -15.97 3.83 5.38
N SER A 347 -17.02 3.70 4.58
CA SER A 347 -17.88 2.51 4.58
C SER A 347 -17.14 1.18 4.33
N PRO A 348 -16.08 1.07 3.50
CA PRO A 348 -15.37 -0.20 3.37
C PRO A 348 -14.74 -0.67 4.70
N ALA A 349 -14.22 0.25 5.51
CA ALA A 349 -13.63 -0.08 6.81
C ALA A 349 -14.70 -0.47 7.84
N MET A 350 -15.84 0.23 7.83
CA MET A 350 -16.98 -0.13 8.69
C MET A 350 -17.55 -1.50 8.30
N ALA A 351 -17.71 -1.77 7.00
CA ALA A 351 -18.17 -3.05 6.48
C ALA A 351 -17.24 -4.20 6.89
N GLN A 352 -15.92 -3.99 6.82
CA GLN A 352 -14.94 -4.97 7.31
C GLN A 352 -15.12 -5.27 8.81
N GLY A 353 -15.31 -4.24 9.64
CA GLY A 353 -15.54 -4.41 11.08
C GLY A 353 -16.84 -5.14 11.39
N ILE A 354 -17.94 -4.76 10.74
CA ILE A 354 -19.24 -5.43 10.86
C ILE A 354 -19.12 -6.90 10.43
N ALA A 355 -18.52 -7.17 9.28
CA ALA A 355 -18.29 -8.53 8.80
C ALA A 355 -17.47 -9.35 9.81
N TYR A 356 -16.40 -8.77 10.37
CA TYR A 356 -15.59 -9.44 11.38
C TYR A 356 -16.39 -9.80 12.63
N HIS A 357 -17.25 -8.90 13.12
CA HIS A 357 -18.08 -9.15 14.30
C HIS A 357 -19.23 -10.13 14.06
N ILE A 358 -19.84 -10.14 12.87
CA ILE A 358 -20.93 -11.08 12.53
C ILE A 358 -20.38 -12.49 12.31
N LEU A 359 -19.19 -12.61 11.75
CA LEU A 359 -18.62 -13.88 11.36
C LEU A 359 -17.83 -14.57 12.49
N LYS A 360 -17.42 -13.81 13.52
CA LYS A 360 -16.80 -14.34 14.75
C LYS A 360 -17.81 -15.06 15.62
#